data_AF-A0A8T8WWD0-F1
#
_entry.id   AF-A0A8T8WWD0-F1
#
_cell.length_a   1.000
_cell.length_b   1.000
_cell.length_c   1.000
_cell.angle_alpha   90.00
_cell.angle_beta   90.00
_cell.angle_gamma   90.00
#
_symmetry.space_group_name_H-M   'P 1'
#
loop_
_entity.id
_entity.type
_entity.pdbx_description
1 polymer ?
#
loop_
_entity_poly.entity_id
_entity_poly.type
_entity_poly.pdbx_seq_one_letter_code
_entity_poly.pdbx_strand_id
1 'polypeptide(L)'
;SSAGKFTKNLAEETQEAFDERWGTSTEWHEIDLLASLRDIVTQVSTRVFLGPELCNNKEWLNNTQAYTDNVFKAVRSIRRFSAWFRPYVQWFLKDCSKIRQQVKRAEEIIEPVIAKRIEEIALAQKGLAEMPNDAITWMHEVATGKDKEYHGAHIQLSLSMASVHTTSDLFSNILLQLCRHPEWIEPLLQEEQSVHTDGAWEKTSLYRMKFADSIIKETQRIKPLGVPLSHRHVSDDVILPDGTLIPKGAIVATNMSRMWDPEFYPNPEEWQPDRYLKLREELGKEHSSQFVTTTMESLGFSIGSHACPGRFFASSKTKLLLNHVLQNYEFERVDTGKNATPLFVEYITNPKAKLRVRRKTISP
;
A
#
# COMPACT_ATOMS: atom_id res chain seq x y z
N SER A 1 4.86 -21.10 -12.19
CA SER A 1 4.41 -19.84 -12.82
C SER A 1 4.92 -18.65 -12.00
N SER A 2 5.15 -17.49 -12.61
CA SER A 2 5.72 -16.30 -11.95
C SER A 2 4.89 -15.80 -10.75
N ALA A 3 3.57 -15.88 -10.84
CA ALA A 3 2.65 -15.41 -9.78
C ALA A 3 2.69 -16.24 -8.48
N GLY A 4 2.91 -17.56 -8.57
CA GLY A 4 3.06 -18.41 -7.38
C GLY A 4 4.41 -18.15 -6.67
N LYS A 5 5.51 -18.07 -7.44
CA LYS A 5 6.83 -17.67 -6.92
C LYS A 5 6.77 -16.29 -6.26
N PHE A 6 6.07 -15.34 -6.88
CA PHE A 6 5.86 -13.99 -6.34
C PHE A 6 5.19 -13.99 -4.96
N THR A 7 4.08 -14.73 -4.83
CA THR A 7 3.32 -14.81 -3.57
C THR A 7 4.14 -15.47 -2.47
N LYS A 8 4.86 -16.55 -2.79
CA LYS A 8 5.75 -17.25 -1.86
C LYS A 8 6.85 -16.33 -1.32
N ASN A 9 7.60 -15.67 -2.21
CA ASN A 9 8.67 -14.74 -1.81
C ASN A 9 8.14 -13.60 -0.92
N LEU A 10 6.93 -13.13 -1.20
CA LEU A 10 6.29 -12.06 -0.42
C LEU A 10 5.86 -12.54 0.97
N ALA A 11 5.40 -13.79 1.08
CA ALA A 11 5.04 -14.41 2.34
C ALA A 11 6.27 -14.68 3.23
N GLU A 12 7.36 -15.18 2.65
CA GLU A 12 8.64 -15.38 3.36
C GLU A 12 9.18 -14.05 3.92
N GLU A 13 9.23 -13.02 3.08
CA GLU A 13 9.67 -11.68 3.52
C GLU A 13 8.73 -11.07 4.57
N THR A 14 7.42 -11.33 4.46
CA THR A 14 6.45 -10.90 5.47
C THR A 14 6.78 -11.51 6.82
N GLN A 15 7.06 -12.80 6.87
CA GLN A 15 7.44 -13.49 8.10
C GLN A 15 8.71 -12.89 8.70
N GLU A 16 9.78 -12.76 7.91
CA GLU A 16 11.05 -12.18 8.38
C GLU A 16 10.86 -10.76 8.94
N ALA A 17 10.07 -9.94 8.24
CA ALA A 17 9.81 -8.56 8.64
C ALA A 17 9.06 -8.48 9.98
N PHE A 18 8.04 -9.33 10.20
CA PHE A 18 7.32 -9.39 11.47
C PHE A 18 8.18 -9.96 12.60
N ASP A 19 8.90 -11.06 12.36
CA ASP A 19 9.75 -11.71 13.36
C ASP A 19 10.82 -10.75 13.92
N GLU A 20 11.39 -9.88 13.07
CA GLU A 20 12.38 -8.89 13.51
C GLU A 20 11.75 -7.70 14.27
N ARG A 21 10.50 -7.29 13.97
CA ARG A 21 9.90 -6.05 14.51
C ARG A 21 8.94 -6.29 15.67
N TRP A 22 8.17 -7.37 15.61
CA TRP A 22 7.22 -7.79 16.64
C TRP A 22 7.76 -8.95 17.48
N GLY A 23 8.92 -9.50 17.12
CA GLY A 23 9.56 -10.58 17.86
C GLY A 23 8.84 -11.92 17.74
N THR A 24 9.46 -12.92 18.36
CA THR A 24 8.95 -14.30 18.46
C THR A 24 8.60 -14.69 19.90
N SER A 25 8.62 -13.72 20.82
CA SER A 25 8.31 -13.93 22.24
C SER A 25 6.83 -14.28 22.45
N THR A 26 6.57 -15.29 23.27
CA THR A 26 5.22 -15.64 23.75
C THR A 26 4.74 -14.70 24.86
N GLU A 27 5.62 -13.82 25.37
CA GLU A 27 5.27 -12.80 26.36
C GLU A 27 4.69 -11.54 25.69
N TRP A 28 3.68 -10.97 26.34
CA TRP A 28 3.08 -9.71 25.91
C TRP A 28 4.08 -8.56 25.99
N HIS A 29 4.19 -7.79 24.92
CA HIS A 29 4.97 -6.56 24.89
C HIS A 29 4.29 -5.51 24.03
N GLU A 30 4.59 -4.23 24.28
CA GLU A 30 4.02 -3.10 23.53
C GLU A 30 4.81 -2.80 22.25
N ILE A 31 4.08 -2.39 21.21
CA ILE A 31 4.63 -1.88 19.97
C ILE A 31 3.93 -0.58 19.56
N ASP A 32 4.67 0.31 18.89
CA ASP A 32 4.10 1.46 18.18
C ASP A 32 3.55 0.98 16.83
N LEU A 33 2.22 1.00 16.69
CA LEU A 33 1.53 0.32 15.59
C LEU A 33 1.92 0.86 14.22
N LEU A 34 1.72 2.16 13.99
CA LEU A 34 1.97 2.76 12.67
C LEU A 34 3.45 2.75 12.31
N ALA A 35 4.33 2.94 13.29
CA ALA A 35 5.78 2.96 13.08
C ALA A 35 6.29 1.57 12.67
N SER A 36 5.97 0.53 13.46
CA SER A 36 6.39 -0.85 13.15
C SER A 36 5.83 -1.33 11.81
N LEU A 37 4.58 -1.00 11.48
CA LEU A 37 4.00 -1.36 10.19
C LEU A 37 4.58 -0.58 9.00
N ARG A 38 5.13 0.63 9.19
CA ARG A 38 5.88 1.32 8.14
C ARG A 38 7.17 0.60 7.83
N ASP A 39 7.88 0.13 8.86
CA ASP A 39 9.11 -0.65 8.68
C ASP A 39 8.83 -1.95 7.93
N ILE A 40 7.87 -2.73 8.42
CA ILE A 40 7.47 -4.02 7.81
C ILE A 40 7.05 -3.82 6.36
N VAL A 41 6.16 -2.87 6.08
CA VAL A 41 5.67 -2.63 4.72
C VAL A 41 6.79 -2.12 3.81
N THR A 42 7.74 -1.33 4.31
CA THR A 42 8.89 -0.86 3.51
C THR A 42 9.76 -2.03 3.08
N GLN A 43 10.10 -2.93 4.01
CA GLN A 43 10.89 -4.13 3.71
C GLN A 43 10.17 -5.05 2.71
N VAL A 44 8.92 -5.39 3.00
CA VAL A 44 8.08 -6.26 2.17
C VAL A 44 7.88 -5.67 0.76
N SER A 45 7.72 -4.34 0.64
CA SER A 45 7.60 -3.68 -0.66
C SER A 45 8.93 -3.63 -1.41
N THR A 46 10.04 -3.42 -0.69
CA THR A 46 11.39 -3.39 -1.28
C THR A 46 11.74 -4.73 -1.91
N ARG A 47 11.36 -5.84 -1.28
CA ARG A 47 11.58 -7.18 -1.86
C ARG A 47 11.00 -7.35 -3.25
N VAL A 48 9.83 -6.74 -3.50
CA VAL A 48 9.17 -6.78 -4.81
C VAL A 48 9.78 -5.78 -5.79
N PHE A 49 10.19 -4.62 -5.29
CA PHE A 49 10.65 -3.54 -6.15
C PHE A 49 12.12 -3.66 -6.57
N LEU A 50 12.96 -4.17 -5.68
CA LEU A 50 14.43 -4.19 -5.82
C LEU A 50 15.04 -5.58 -5.59
N GLY A 51 14.23 -6.58 -5.25
CA GLY A 51 14.68 -7.95 -5.04
C GLY A 51 15.28 -8.23 -3.65
N PRO A 52 15.87 -9.42 -3.47
CA PRO A 52 16.43 -9.87 -2.18
C PRO A 52 17.58 -9.02 -1.64
N GLU A 53 18.32 -8.36 -2.53
CA GLU A 53 19.61 -7.75 -2.21
C GLU A 53 19.45 -6.49 -1.36
N LEU A 54 18.33 -5.78 -1.53
CA LEU A 54 18.08 -4.50 -0.86
C LEU A 54 16.92 -4.56 0.14
N CYS A 55 16.12 -5.63 0.18
CA CYS A 55 15.01 -5.72 1.15
C CYS A 55 15.50 -5.69 2.60
N ASN A 56 16.69 -6.23 2.88
CA ASN A 56 17.32 -6.23 4.20
C ASN A 56 18.43 -5.16 4.35
N ASN A 57 18.62 -4.29 3.35
CA ASN A 57 19.62 -3.23 3.41
C ASN A 57 19.09 -2.07 4.26
N LYS A 58 19.52 -2.01 5.52
CA LYS A 58 19.10 -0.97 6.48
C LYS A 58 19.31 0.45 5.97
N GLU A 59 20.37 0.68 5.21
CA GLU A 59 20.66 2.00 4.67
C GLU A 59 19.63 2.41 3.61
N TRP A 60 19.31 1.51 2.69
CA TRP A 60 18.25 1.70 1.70
C TRP A 60 16.89 1.93 2.37
N LEU A 61 16.51 1.08 3.32
CA LEU A 61 15.23 1.17 4.03
C LEU A 61 15.09 2.50 4.76
N ASN A 62 16.12 2.90 5.53
CA ASN A 62 16.13 4.16 6.27
C ASN A 62 16.06 5.37 5.33
N ASN A 63 16.83 5.36 4.24
CA ASN A 63 16.80 6.45 3.27
C ASN A 63 15.42 6.57 2.58
N THR A 64 14.83 5.43 2.21
CA THR A 64 13.54 5.36 1.54
C THR A 64 12.39 5.83 2.41
N GLN A 65 12.35 5.42 3.68
CA GLN A 65 11.37 5.91 4.64
C GLN A 65 11.53 7.40 4.88
N ALA A 66 12.76 7.85 5.14
CA ALA A 66 13.03 9.26 5.38
C ALA A 66 12.70 10.12 4.16
N TYR A 67 12.93 9.62 2.94
CA TYR A 67 12.51 10.28 1.70
C TYR A 67 10.98 10.41 1.64
N THR A 68 10.30 9.30 1.91
CA THR A 68 8.84 9.17 1.88
C THR A 68 8.14 10.07 2.90
N ASP A 69 8.77 10.34 4.05
CA ASP A 69 8.30 11.31 5.04
C ASP A 69 8.59 12.78 4.67
N ASN A 70 9.76 13.04 4.07
CA ASN A 70 10.22 14.39 3.81
C ASN A 70 9.69 14.96 2.49
N VAL A 71 9.35 14.11 1.51
CA VAL A 71 8.96 14.59 0.17
C VAL A 71 7.70 15.44 0.25
N PHE A 72 6.71 15.04 1.06
CA PHE A 72 5.50 15.84 1.28
C PHE A 72 5.77 17.14 2.04
N LYS A 73 6.78 17.18 2.92
CA LYS A 73 7.22 18.43 3.58
C LYS A 73 7.86 19.37 2.57
N ALA A 74 8.75 18.86 1.71
CA ALA A 74 9.39 19.63 0.65
C ALA A 74 8.38 20.18 -0.36
N VAL A 75 7.42 19.37 -0.80
CA VAL A 75 6.32 19.78 -1.69
C VAL A 75 5.47 20.90 -1.06
N ARG A 76 5.14 20.80 0.23
CA ARG A 76 4.44 21.87 0.95
C ARG A 76 5.29 23.14 1.05
N SER A 77 6.56 22.99 1.39
CA SER A 77 7.49 24.11 1.52
C SER A 77 7.65 24.89 0.21
N ILE A 78 7.81 24.21 -0.93
CA ILE A 78 7.99 24.86 -2.23
C ILE A 78 6.69 25.46 -2.78
N ARG A 79 5.52 24.87 -2.46
CA ARG A 79 4.21 25.38 -2.90
C ARG A 79 3.81 26.71 -2.27
N ARG A 80 4.48 27.15 -1.20
CA ARG A 80 4.31 28.50 -0.61
C ARG A 80 4.78 29.63 -1.54
N PHE A 81 5.61 29.31 -2.53
CA PHE A 81 6.13 30.27 -3.49
C PHE A 81 5.38 30.18 -4.83
N SER A 82 5.31 31.31 -5.54
CA SER A 82 4.75 31.39 -6.89
C SER A 82 5.46 30.43 -7.85
N ALA A 83 4.73 29.89 -8.83
CA ALA A 83 5.24 28.85 -9.73
C ALA A 83 6.56 29.25 -10.42
N TRP A 84 6.66 30.51 -10.87
CA TRP A 84 7.85 31.04 -11.55
C TRP A 84 9.08 31.18 -10.63
N PHE A 85 8.88 31.28 -9.31
CA PHE A 85 9.99 31.44 -8.35
C PHE A 85 10.49 30.11 -7.77
N ARG A 86 9.71 29.03 -7.93
CA ARG A 86 10.05 27.68 -7.46
C ARG A 86 11.42 27.17 -7.92
N PRO A 87 11.86 27.37 -9.19
CA PRO A 87 13.15 26.89 -9.66
C PRO A 87 14.35 27.48 -8.92
N TYR A 88 14.21 28.70 -8.38
CA TYR A 88 15.27 29.40 -7.65
C TYR A 88 15.22 29.08 -6.16
N VAL A 89 14.03 29.18 -5.54
CA VAL A 89 13.88 29.03 -4.09
C VAL A 89 14.20 27.62 -3.60
N GLN A 90 13.98 26.59 -4.43
CA GLN A 90 14.28 25.20 -4.08
C GLN A 90 15.74 24.97 -3.67
N TRP A 91 16.68 25.81 -4.11
CA TRP A 91 18.10 25.70 -3.77
C TRP A 91 18.37 26.18 -2.34
N PHE A 92 17.57 27.11 -1.84
CA PHE A 92 17.71 27.70 -0.50
C PHE A 92 16.86 26.99 0.57
N LEU A 93 15.85 26.21 0.15
CA LEU A 93 15.00 25.47 1.08
C LEU A 93 15.70 24.22 1.62
N LYS A 94 15.85 24.15 2.95
CA LYS A 94 16.43 23.00 3.65
C LYS A 94 15.71 21.69 3.32
N ASP A 95 14.38 21.70 3.23
CA ASP A 95 13.59 20.51 2.89
C ASP A 95 13.94 19.98 1.49
N CYS A 96 14.06 20.87 0.50
CA CYS A 96 14.45 20.50 -0.86
C CYS A 96 15.91 20.00 -0.92
N SER A 97 16.81 20.59 -0.15
CA SER A 97 18.19 20.10 -0.03
C SER A 97 18.26 18.69 0.55
N LYS A 98 17.46 18.39 1.57
CA LYS A 98 17.37 17.03 2.14
C LYS A 98 16.88 16.01 1.13
N ILE A 99 15.85 16.35 0.34
CA ILE A 99 15.36 15.46 -0.72
C ILE A 99 16.46 15.19 -1.76
N ARG A 100 17.20 16.20 -2.20
CA ARG A 100 18.32 16.00 -3.15
C ARG A 100 19.40 15.08 -2.58
N GLN A 101 19.73 15.22 -1.29
CA GLN A 101 20.67 14.31 -0.62
C GLN A 101 20.15 12.88 -0.56
N GLN A 102 18.88 12.69 -0.26
CA GLN A 102 18.25 11.37 -0.19
C GLN A 102 18.13 10.70 -1.57
N VAL A 103 17.85 11.49 -2.62
CA VAL A 103 17.87 11.00 -4.01
C VAL A 103 19.28 10.59 -4.41
N LYS A 104 20.29 11.43 -4.16
CA LYS A 104 21.68 11.09 -4.44
C LYS A 104 22.11 9.82 -3.70
N ARG A 105 21.75 9.69 -2.43
CA ARG A 105 22.09 8.48 -1.67
C ARG A 105 21.37 7.24 -2.20
N ALA A 106 20.12 7.39 -2.66
CA ALA A 106 19.39 6.32 -3.31
C ALA A 106 20.11 5.88 -4.61
N GLU A 107 20.53 6.82 -5.45
CA GLU A 107 21.31 6.55 -6.68
C GLU A 107 22.57 5.73 -6.36
N GLU A 108 23.38 6.19 -5.40
CA GLU A 108 24.61 5.50 -4.99
C GLU A 108 24.39 4.05 -4.53
N ILE A 109 23.24 3.76 -3.89
CA ILE A 109 22.92 2.41 -3.37
C ILE A 109 22.41 1.50 -4.48
N ILE A 110 21.56 2.01 -5.37
CA ILE A 110 20.82 1.14 -6.31
C ILE A 110 21.44 1.05 -7.69
N GLU A 111 22.26 2.01 -8.11
CA GLU A 111 22.90 1.99 -9.43
C GLU A 111 23.66 0.68 -9.68
N PRO A 112 24.46 0.15 -8.73
CA PRO A 112 25.12 -1.14 -8.92
C PRO A 112 24.13 -2.30 -9.10
N VAL A 113 23.00 -2.28 -8.38
CA VAL A 113 21.95 -3.31 -8.46
C VAL A 113 21.22 -3.24 -9.79
N ILE A 114 20.92 -2.03 -10.29
CA ILE A 114 20.30 -1.83 -11.60
C ILE A 114 21.24 -2.28 -12.71
N ALA A 115 22.52 -1.92 -12.65
CA ALA A 115 23.52 -2.34 -13.64
C ALA A 115 23.59 -3.87 -13.72
N LYS A 116 23.69 -4.54 -12.56
CA LYS A 116 23.66 -6.01 -12.47
C LYS A 116 22.37 -6.60 -13.05
N ARG A 117 21.20 -6.00 -12.74
CA ARG A 117 19.91 -6.49 -13.24
C ARG A 117 19.80 -6.37 -14.76
N ILE A 118 20.33 -5.30 -15.35
CA ILE A 118 20.38 -5.13 -16.81
C ILE A 118 21.23 -6.22 -17.47
N GLU A 119 22.38 -6.59 -16.86
CA GLU A 119 23.19 -7.70 -17.33
C GLU A 119 22.44 -9.05 -17.25
N GLU A 120 21.75 -9.32 -16.14
CA GLU A 120 20.92 -10.51 -15.95
C GLU A 120 19.80 -10.59 -17.01
N ILE A 121 19.13 -9.47 -17.31
CA ILE A 121 18.10 -9.39 -18.35
C ILE A 121 18.70 -9.69 -19.72
N ALA A 122 19.87 -9.13 -20.04
CA ALA A 122 20.56 -9.38 -21.31
C ALA A 122 20.98 -10.85 -21.47
N LEU A 123 21.38 -11.52 -20.38
CA LEU A 123 21.68 -12.95 -20.37
C LEU A 123 20.41 -13.80 -20.51
N ALA A 124 19.32 -13.42 -19.84
CA ALA A 124 18.03 -14.10 -19.94
C ALA A 124 17.44 -14.01 -21.35
N GLN A 125 17.56 -12.87 -22.02
CA GLN A 125 17.16 -12.69 -23.43
C GLN A 125 17.94 -13.59 -24.40
N LYS A 126 19.18 -13.95 -24.05
CA LYS A 126 20.01 -14.91 -24.80
C LYS A 126 19.72 -16.38 -24.44
N GLY A 127 18.78 -16.64 -23.52
CA GLY A 127 18.46 -17.98 -23.03
C GLY A 127 19.50 -18.57 -22.07
N LEU A 128 20.41 -17.74 -21.53
CA LEU A 128 21.51 -18.17 -20.65
C LEU A 128 21.15 -18.09 -19.16
N ALA A 129 20.04 -17.44 -18.80
CA ALA A 129 19.59 -17.26 -17.41
C ALA A 129 18.05 -17.19 -17.31
N GLU A 130 17.49 -17.38 -16.11
CA GLU A 130 16.07 -17.08 -15.85
C GLU A 130 15.85 -15.55 -15.80
N MET A 131 14.73 -15.08 -16.34
CA MET A 131 14.37 -13.66 -16.27
C MET A 131 14.08 -13.25 -14.82
N PRO A 132 14.75 -12.20 -14.28
CA PRO A 132 14.44 -11.68 -12.94
C PRO A 132 13.02 -11.12 -12.89
N ASN A 133 12.28 -11.43 -11.82
CA ASN A 133 10.87 -11.05 -11.68
C ASN A 133 10.70 -9.96 -10.59
N ASP A 134 11.15 -8.75 -10.89
CA ASP A 134 11.04 -7.58 -10.01
C ASP A 134 10.70 -6.31 -10.82
N ALA A 135 10.46 -5.20 -10.12
CA ALA A 135 10.07 -3.94 -10.76
C ALA A 135 11.20 -3.31 -11.58
N ILE A 136 12.48 -3.63 -11.34
CA ILE A 136 13.59 -3.14 -12.17
C ILE A 136 13.44 -3.73 -13.58
N THR A 137 13.22 -5.05 -13.67
CA THR A 137 13.00 -5.72 -14.96
C THR A 137 11.81 -5.14 -15.70
N TRP A 138 10.65 -5.03 -15.05
CA TRP A 138 9.42 -4.53 -15.71
C TRP A 138 9.59 -3.11 -16.22
N MET A 139 10.27 -2.24 -15.45
CA MET A 139 10.51 -0.85 -15.86
C MET A 139 11.52 -0.77 -16.99
N HIS A 140 12.57 -1.59 -16.96
CA HIS A 140 13.54 -1.67 -18.05
C HIS A 140 12.90 -2.15 -19.36
N GLU A 141 12.07 -3.20 -19.32
CA GLU A 141 11.35 -3.69 -20.51
C GLU A 141 10.42 -2.64 -21.11
N VAL A 142 9.67 -1.91 -20.27
CA VAL A 142 8.78 -0.84 -20.74
C VAL A 142 9.55 0.35 -21.31
N ALA A 143 10.68 0.71 -20.70
CA ALA A 143 11.52 1.82 -21.14
C ALA A 143 12.17 1.51 -22.50
N THR A 144 12.77 0.33 -22.63
CA THR A 144 13.38 -0.16 -23.88
C THR A 144 12.34 -0.33 -24.98
N GLY A 145 11.15 -0.88 -24.66
CA GLY A 145 10.06 -1.03 -25.63
C GLY A 145 9.47 0.30 -26.13
N LYS A 146 9.75 1.41 -25.44
CA LYS A 146 9.31 2.77 -25.83
C LYS A 146 10.46 3.67 -26.31
N ASP A 147 11.67 3.13 -26.38
CA ASP A 147 12.89 3.88 -26.69
C ASP A 147 13.05 5.13 -25.80
N LYS A 148 12.92 4.94 -24.48
CA LYS A 148 13.03 6.02 -23.49
C LYS A 148 14.05 5.70 -22.42
N GLU A 149 14.86 6.69 -22.07
CA GLU A 149 15.69 6.64 -20.88
C GLU A 149 14.85 6.77 -19.60
N TYR A 150 15.33 6.18 -18.52
CA TYR A 150 14.69 6.27 -17.21
C TYR A 150 15.73 6.39 -16.09
N HIS A 151 15.35 7.11 -15.03
CA HIS A 151 16.15 7.20 -13.81
C HIS A 151 15.64 6.18 -12.80
N GLY A 152 16.34 5.06 -12.64
CA GLY A 152 15.90 3.98 -11.76
C GLY A 152 15.69 4.41 -10.32
N ALA A 153 16.52 5.30 -9.77
CA ALA A 153 16.39 5.78 -8.40
C ALA A 153 15.11 6.57 -8.17
N HIS A 154 14.79 7.46 -9.09
CA HIS A 154 13.55 8.22 -9.05
C HIS A 154 12.32 7.31 -9.11
N ILE A 155 12.35 6.29 -9.97
CA ILE A 155 11.25 5.33 -10.08
C ILE A 155 11.09 4.54 -8.78
N GLN A 156 12.19 4.01 -8.24
CA GLN A 156 12.16 3.15 -7.06
C GLN A 156 11.75 3.90 -5.80
N LEU A 157 12.24 5.13 -5.63
CA LEU A 157 11.77 6.04 -4.58
C LEU A 157 10.29 6.39 -4.74
N SER A 158 9.80 6.60 -5.98
CA SER A 158 8.39 6.90 -6.23
C SER A 158 7.47 5.72 -5.94
N LEU A 159 7.86 4.50 -6.34
CA LEU A 159 7.14 3.27 -6.04
C LEU A 159 7.06 3.03 -4.53
N SER A 160 8.18 3.22 -3.82
CA SER A 160 8.25 3.07 -2.36
C SER A 160 7.39 4.12 -1.65
N MET A 161 7.47 5.39 -2.07
CA MET A 161 6.65 6.46 -1.52
C MET A 161 5.15 6.16 -1.68
N ALA A 162 4.75 5.63 -2.84
CA ALA A 162 3.35 5.31 -3.12
C ALA A 162 2.84 4.09 -2.32
N SER A 163 3.70 3.12 -2.04
CA SER A 163 3.29 1.82 -1.47
C SER A 163 3.34 1.76 0.06
N VAL A 164 4.24 2.52 0.71
CA VAL A 164 4.50 2.42 2.16
C VAL A 164 3.36 3.06 2.95
N HIS A 165 3.16 4.37 2.81
CA HIS A 165 2.22 5.12 3.65
C HIS A 165 0.79 4.61 3.55
N THR A 166 0.31 4.37 2.33
CA THR A 166 -1.08 3.97 2.09
C THR A 166 -1.39 2.57 2.63
N THR A 167 -0.46 1.62 2.49
CA THR A 167 -0.66 0.24 2.98
C THR A 167 -0.52 0.17 4.50
N SER A 168 0.52 0.78 5.08
CA SER A 168 0.71 0.75 6.55
C SER A 168 -0.45 1.42 7.28
N ASP A 169 -0.98 2.51 6.73
CA ASP A 169 -2.16 3.20 7.26
C ASP A 169 -3.42 2.30 7.20
N LEU A 170 -3.74 1.73 6.04
CA LEU A 170 -4.87 0.82 5.88
C LEU A 170 -4.75 -0.39 6.81
N PHE A 171 -3.58 -1.03 6.84
CA PHE A 171 -3.35 -2.21 7.65
C PHE A 171 -3.42 -1.93 9.15
N SER A 172 -2.91 -0.78 9.60
CA SER A 172 -3.10 -0.34 10.99
C SER A 172 -4.58 -0.24 11.34
N ASN A 173 -5.41 0.33 10.46
CA ASN A 173 -6.85 0.44 10.72
C ASN A 173 -7.55 -0.92 10.72
N ILE A 174 -7.11 -1.88 9.89
CA ILE A 174 -7.64 -3.25 9.91
C ILE A 174 -7.41 -3.85 11.30
N LEU A 175 -6.18 -3.80 11.81
CA LEU A 175 -5.86 -4.33 13.14
C LEU A 175 -6.62 -3.61 14.26
N LEU A 176 -6.78 -2.29 14.17
CA LEU A 176 -7.56 -1.53 15.15
C LEU A 176 -9.06 -1.88 15.12
N GLN A 177 -9.63 -2.18 13.95
CA GLN A 177 -11.02 -2.64 13.85
C GLN A 177 -11.16 -4.06 14.40
N LEU A 178 -10.23 -4.96 14.11
CA LEU A 178 -10.23 -6.32 14.67
C LEU A 178 -10.06 -6.32 16.20
N CYS A 179 -9.29 -5.38 16.77
CA CYS A 179 -9.22 -5.19 18.22
C CYS A 179 -10.58 -4.78 18.82
N ARG A 180 -11.39 -4.01 18.08
CA ARG A 180 -12.71 -3.54 18.53
C ARG A 180 -13.81 -4.57 18.31
N HIS A 181 -13.60 -5.47 17.35
CA HIS A 181 -14.55 -6.47 16.90
C HIS A 181 -13.89 -7.86 16.80
N PRO A 182 -13.42 -8.42 17.93
CA PRO A 182 -12.67 -9.67 17.95
C PRO A 182 -13.51 -10.87 17.45
N GLU A 183 -14.83 -10.77 17.43
CA GLU A 183 -15.74 -11.79 16.89
C GLU A 183 -15.48 -12.14 15.41
N TRP A 184 -14.82 -11.26 14.65
CA TRP A 184 -14.48 -11.50 13.24
C TRP A 184 -13.09 -12.13 13.03
N ILE A 185 -12.28 -12.27 14.08
CA ILE A 185 -10.95 -12.88 13.99
C ILE A 185 -11.07 -14.37 13.65
N GLU A 186 -11.97 -15.09 14.32
CA GLU A 186 -12.13 -16.53 14.14
C GLU A 186 -12.65 -16.90 12.73
N PRO A 187 -13.73 -16.27 12.20
CA PRO A 187 -14.15 -16.51 10.82
C PRO A 187 -13.08 -16.17 9.76
N LEU A 188 -12.26 -15.13 10.00
CA LEU A 188 -11.13 -14.82 9.12
C LEU A 188 -10.06 -15.91 9.15
N LEU A 189 -9.71 -16.40 10.34
CA LEU A 189 -8.72 -17.47 10.50
C LEU A 189 -9.17 -18.75 9.79
N GLN A 190 -10.46 -19.08 9.88
CA GLN A 190 -11.06 -20.23 9.18
C GLN A 190 -10.98 -20.09 7.66
N GLU A 191 -11.30 -18.91 7.10
CA GLU A 191 -11.11 -18.65 5.68
C GLU A 191 -9.65 -18.87 5.27
N GLU A 192 -8.72 -18.31 6.04
CA GLU A 192 -7.29 -18.39 5.74
C GLU A 192 -6.75 -19.82 5.76
N GLN A 193 -7.14 -20.61 6.76
CA GLN A 193 -6.78 -22.02 6.86
C GLN A 193 -7.34 -22.82 5.69
N SER A 194 -8.57 -22.53 5.25
CA SER A 194 -9.19 -23.21 4.10
C SER A 194 -8.48 -22.94 2.76
N VAL A 195 -7.74 -21.84 2.66
CA VAL A 195 -7.06 -21.38 1.46
C VAL A 195 -5.60 -21.85 1.41
N HIS A 196 -5.06 -22.31 2.54
CA HIS A 196 -3.68 -22.73 2.76
C HIS A 196 -3.57 -24.23 3.02
N THR A 197 -4.11 -25.06 2.12
CA THR A 197 -3.88 -26.51 2.13
C THR A 197 -2.41 -26.81 1.84
N ASP A 198 -1.74 -27.57 2.72
CA ASP A 198 -0.37 -28.09 2.60
C ASP A 198 0.78 -27.07 2.69
N GLY A 199 0.57 -25.90 3.31
CA GLY A 199 1.67 -24.95 3.56
C GLY A 199 2.10 -24.12 2.34
N ALA A 200 1.45 -24.29 1.19
CA ALA A 200 1.86 -23.69 -0.07
C ALA A 200 0.88 -22.62 -0.58
N TRP A 201 1.42 -21.48 -1.02
CA TRP A 201 0.65 -20.44 -1.70
C TRP A 201 0.40 -20.81 -3.17
N GLU A 202 -0.82 -21.22 -3.50
CA GLU A 202 -1.24 -21.39 -4.88
C GLU A 202 -1.50 -20.03 -5.54
N LYS A 203 -1.42 -20.00 -6.89
CA LYS A 203 -1.71 -18.79 -7.68
C LYS A 203 -3.09 -18.18 -7.36
N THR A 204 -4.05 -19.02 -6.99
CA THR A 204 -5.45 -18.63 -6.72
C THR A 204 -5.74 -18.48 -5.22
N SER A 205 -4.78 -18.75 -4.33
CA SER A 205 -5.02 -18.70 -2.87
C SER A 205 -5.54 -17.31 -2.45
N LEU A 206 -4.80 -16.25 -2.77
CA LEU A 206 -5.21 -14.88 -2.42
C LEU A 206 -6.54 -14.44 -3.06
N TYR A 207 -6.93 -15.05 -4.18
CA TYR A 207 -8.21 -14.77 -4.84
C TYR A 207 -9.41 -15.40 -4.10
N ARG A 208 -9.17 -16.52 -3.41
CA ARG A 208 -10.18 -17.24 -2.61
C ARG A 208 -10.46 -16.60 -1.25
N MET A 209 -9.58 -15.71 -0.76
CA MET A 209 -9.78 -14.96 0.49
C MET A 209 -10.80 -13.82 0.29
N LYS A 210 -12.08 -14.19 0.21
CA LYS A 210 -13.20 -13.29 -0.11
C LYS A 210 -13.63 -12.45 1.08
N PHE A 211 -13.57 -13.02 2.28
CA PHE A 211 -13.91 -12.34 3.52
C PHE A 211 -12.81 -11.37 3.93
N ALA A 212 -11.54 -11.74 3.77
CA ALA A 212 -10.42 -10.81 3.89
C ALA A 212 -10.56 -9.62 2.93
N ASP A 213 -10.96 -9.84 1.66
CA ASP A 213 -11.28 -8.75 0.73
C ASP A 213 -12.36 -7.82 1.29
N SER A 214 -13.42 -8.40 1.87
CA SER A 214 -14.53 -7.64 2.42
C SER A 214 -14.11 -6.77 3.60
N ILE A 215 -13.33 -7.32 4.53
CA ILE A 215 -12.79 -6.57 5.68
C ILE A 215 -11.86 -5.45 5.25
N ILE A 216 -10.93 -5.73 4.33
CA ILE A 216 -9.98 -4.72 3.83
C ILE A 216 -10.76 -3.59 3.14
N LYS A 217 -11.74 -3.94 2.30
CA LYS A 217 -12.55 -2.97 1.55
C LYS A 217 -13.47 -2.15 2.46
N GLU A 218 -14.10 -2.76 3.47
CA GLU A 218 -14.92 -2.04 4.45
C GLU A 218 -14.09 -1.11 5.32
N THR A 219 -12.89 -1.54 5.71
CA THR A 219 -11.96 -0.68 6.46
C THR A 219 -11.56 0.53 5.64
N GLN A 220 -11.25 0.35 4.34
CA GLN A 220 -10.98 1.45 3.41
C GLN A 220 -12.20 2.37 3.21
N ARG A 221 -13.43 1.82 3.25
CA ARG A 221 -14.67 2.60 3.12
C ARG A 221 -14.93 3.47 4.34
N ILE A 222 -14.85 2.91 5.54
CA ILE A 222 -15.06 3.64 6.80
C ILE A 222 -13.99 4.73 6.97
N LYS A 223 -12.74 4.41 6.63
CA LYS A 223 -11.63 5.35 6.72
C LYS A 223 -10.88 5.41 5.37
N PRO A 224 -11.34 6.23 4.42
CA PRO A 224 -10.58 6.51 3.22
C PRO A 224 -9.36 7.37 3.57
N LEU A 225 -8.38 7.42 2.66
CA LEU A 225 -7.15 8.20 2.86
C LEU A 225 -7.43 9.70 3.03
N GLY A 226 -8.51 10.20 2.44
CA GLY A 226 -8.92 11.60 2.47
C GLY A 226 -10.26 11.79 1.77
N VAL A 227 -10.84 12.98 1.89
CA VAL A 227 -12.15 13.30 1.28
C VAL A 227 -12.01 13.83 -0.14
N PRO A 228 -11.31 14.96 -0.39
CA PRO A 228 -10.95 15.35 -1.75
C PRO A 228 -9.69 14.59 -2.19
N LEU A 229 -9.86 13.58 -3.04
CA LEU A 229 -8.77 12.80 -3.61
C LEU A 229 -8.87 12.77 -5.14
N SER A 230 -7.91 12.14 -5.80
CA SER A 230 -7.90 12.01 -7.27
C SER A 230 -8.00 13.35 -8.00
N HIS A 231 -7.11 14.29 -7.65
CA HIS A 231 -7.06 15.60 -8.27
C HIS A 231 -6.84 15.52 -9.79
N ARG A 232 -7.52 16.41 -10.53
CA ARG A 232 -7.35 16.61 -11.98
C ARG A 232 -7.17 18.09 -12.27
N HIS A 233 -6.31 18.38 -13.23
CA HIS A 233 -6.23 19.69 -13.85
C HIS A 233 -7.06 19.68 -15.12
N VAL A 234 -8.01 20.59 -15.23
CA VAL A 234 -8.94 20.68 -16.35
C VAL A 234 -8.21 21.32 -17.54
N SER A 235 -8.02 20.55 -18.61
CA SER A 235 -7.25 21.00 -19.79
C SER A 235 -8.03 21.96 -20.68
N ASP A 236 -9.34 21.79 -20.74
CA ASP A 236 -10.29 22.49 -21.61
C ASP A 236 -11.63 22.63 -20.89
N ASP A 237 -12.46 23.59 -21.31
CA ASP A 237 -13.78 23.79 -20.73
C ASP A 237 -14.64 22.52 -20.86
N VAL A 238 -15.21 22.06 -19.74
CA VAL A 238 -16.08 20.87 -19.68
C VAL A 238 -17.46 21.29 -19.21
N ILE A 239 -18.49 21.00 -20.00
CA ILE A 239 -19.88 21.15 -19.59
C ILE A 239 -20.39 19.80 -19.08
N LEU A 240 -20.79 19.74 -17.81
CA LEU A 240 -21.37 18.54 -17.21
C LEU A 240 -22.80 18.29 -17.74
N PRO A 241 -23.35 17.07 -17.59
CA PRO A 241 -24.71 16.76 -18.04
C PRO A 241 -25.82 17.66 -17.46
N ASP A 242 -25.57 18.27 -16.29
CA ASP A 242 -26.48 19.21 -15.63
C ASP A 242 -26.32 20.67 -16.12
N GLY A 243 -25.43 20.91 -17.09
CA GLY A 243 -25.12 22.23 -17.64
C GLY A 243 -24.02 23.00 -16.90
N THR A 244 -23.46 22.45 -15.81
CA THR A 244 -22.39 23.10 -15.05
C THR A 244 -21.11 23.20 -15.91
N LEU A 245 -20.60 24.42 -16.08
CA LEU A 245 -19.30 24.67 -16.71
C LEU A 245 -18.17 24.50 -15.71
N ILE A 246 -17.25 23.58 -15.99
CA ILE A 246 -15.94 23.49 -15.34
C ILE A 246 -14.93 24.17 -16.27
N PRO A 247 -14.40 25.35 -15.91
CA PRO A 247 -13.52 26.09 -16.79
C PRO A 247 -12.13 25.45 -16.89
N LYS A 248 -11.50 25.63 -18.04
CA LYS A 248 -10.08 25.36 -18.27
C LYS A 248 -9.21 25.96 -17.17
N GLY A 249 -8.27 25.17 -16.68
CA GLY A 249 -7.36 25.56 -15.59
C GLY A 249 -7.93 25.33 -14.18
N ALA A 250 -9.19 24.92 -14.05
CA ALA A 250 -9.72 24.49 -12.76
C ALA A 250 -9.00 23.23 -12.24
N ILE A 251 -8.94 23.10 -10.91
CA ILE A 251 -8.51 21.87 -10.24
C ILE A 251 -9.76 21.24 -9.64
N VAL A 252 -10.10 20.04 -10.10
CA VAL A 252 -11.21 19.25 -9.57
C VAL A 252 -10.68 18.03 -8.81
N ALA A 253 -11.48 17.50 -7.89
CA ALA A 253 -11.16 16.31 -7.12
C ALA A 253 -12.42 15.44 -7.00
N THR A 254 -12.22 14.14 -6.83
CA THR A 254 -13.32 13.22 -6.50
C THR A 254 -13.66 13.36 -5.02
N ASN A 255 -14.94 13.49 -4.71
CA ASN A 255 -15.44 13.52 -3.34
C ASN A 255 -15.64 12.09 -2.82
N MET A 256 -14.72 11.64 -1.97
CA MET A 256 -14.75 10.29 -1.37
C MET A 256 -15.84 10.12 -0.31
N SER A 257 -16.51 11.20 0.14
CA SER A 257 -17.63 11.07 1.10
C SER A 257 -18.81 10.27 0.54
N ARG A 258 -18.85 10.03 -0.77
CA ARG A 258 -19.78 9.09 -1.42
C ARG A 258 -19.68 7.66 -0.87
N MET A 259 -18.53 7.28 -0.29
CA MET A 259 -18.34 6.01 0.40
C MET A 259 -19.09 5.93 1.75
N TRP A 260 -19.67 7.03 2.20
CA TRP A 260 -20.52 7.13 3.39
C TRP A 260 -21.96 7.57 3.06
N ASP A 261 -22.32 7.56 1.78
CA ASP A 261 -23.66 7.95 1.36
C ASP A 261 -24.66 6.83 1.73
N PRO A 262 -25.70 7.11 2.54
CA PRO A 262 -26.69 6.12 2.93
C PRO A 262 -27.52 5.59 1.75
N GLU A 263 -27.54 6.28 0.60
CA GLU A 263 -28.18 5.77 -0.63
C GLU A 263 -27.48 4.51 -1.15
N PHE A 264 -26.15 4.45 -1.05
CA PHE A 264 -25.35 3.32 -1.52
C PHE A 264 -24.95 2.36 -0.39
N TYR A 265 -24.86 2.87 0.84
CA TYR A 265 -24.35 2.12 1.99
C TYR A 265 -25.31 2.25 3.19
N PRO A 266 -26.23 1.29 3.38
CA PRO A 266 -27.06 1.24 4.58
C PRO A 266 -26.20 1.20 5.85
N ASN A 267 -26.57 2.03 6.84
CA ASN A 267 -25.77 2.32 8.03
C ASN A 267 -24.30 2.66 7.67
N PRO A 268 -24.06 3.79 6.98
CA PRO A 268 -22.75 4.08 6.40
C PRO A 268 -21.66 4.33 7.45
N GLU A 269 -22.03 4.70 8.67
CA GLU A 269 -21.09 4.93 9.77
C GLU A 269 -20.65 3.63 10.48
N GLU A 270 -21.39 2.54 10.29
CA GLU A 270 -21.09 1.25 10.89
C GLU A 270 -20.07 0.47 10.06
N TRP A 271 -19.03 -0.03 10.72
CA TRP A 271 -18.08 -0.96 10.12
C TRP A 271 -18.72 -2.35 10.03
N GLN A 272 -19.12 -2.74 8.82
CA GLN A 272 -19.76 -4.02 8.54
C GLN A 272 -18.82 -4.92 7.73
N PRO A 273 -18.00 -5.76 8.38
CA PRO A 273 -16.89 -6.47 7.74
C PRO A 273 -17.33 -7.46 6.65
N ASP A 274 -18.57 -7.96 6.71
CA ASP A 274 -19.14 -8.89 5.73
C ASP A 274 -19.94 -8.22 4.61
N ARG A 275 -20.02 -6.87 4.60
CA ARG A 275 -20.82 -6.09 3.64
C ARG A 275 -20.53 -6.46 2.19
N TYR A 276 -19.25 -6.50 1.81
CA TYR A 276 -18.84 -6.82 0.44
C TYR A 276 -18.81 -8.31 0.15
N LEU A 277 -18.79 -9.16 1.19
CA LEU A 277 -18.97 -10.61 1.05
C LEU A 277 -20.42 -10.89 0.62
N LYS A 278 -21.41 -10.35 1.35
CA LYS A 278 -22.85 -10.46 1.03
C LYS A 278 -23.17 -9.96 -0.38
N LEU A 279 -22.60 -8.83 -0.80
CA LEU A 279 -22.77 -8.31 -2.17
C LEU A 279 -22.27 -9.28 -3.26
N ARG A 280 -21.34 -10.19 -2.95
CA ARG A 280 -20.81 -11.19 -3.88
C ARG A 280 -21.62 -12.48 -3.88
N GLU A 281 -22.53 -12.67 -2.93
CA GLU A 281 -23.45 -13.81 -2.87
C GLU A 281 -24.70 -13.58 -3.72
N GLU A 282 -24.99 -12.33 -4.07
CA GLU A 282 -26.02 -11.99 -5.04
C GLU A 282 -25.68 -12.54 -6.44
N LEU A 283 -26.68 -13.17 -7.06
CA LEU A 283 -26.54 -13.81 -8.38
C LEU A 283 -26.00 -12.82 -9.43
N GLY A 284 -24.88 -13.17 -10.07
CA GLY A 284 -24.24 -12.34 -11.10
C GLY A 284 -23.34 -11.21 -10.58
N LYS A 285 -23.14 -11.13 -9.26
CA LYS A 285 -22.27 -10.13 -8.60
C LYS A 285 -21.02 -10.72 -7.96
N GLU A 286 -20.67 -11.96 -8.28
CA GLU A 286 -19.59 -12.74 -7.65
C GLU A 286 -18.21 -12.05 -7.71
N HIS A 287 -18.02 -11.18 -8.71
CA HIS A 287 -16.79 -10.42 -8.96
C HIS A 287 -16.93 -8.91 -8.75
N SER A 288 -18.10 -8.42 -8.36
CA SER A 288 -18.43 -6.99 -8.28
C SER A 288 -17.70 -6.24 -7.15
N SER A 289 -17.33 -6.95 -6.09
CA SER A 289 -16.98 -6.31 -4.80
C SER A 289 -15.65 -6.79 -4.21
N GLN A 290 -14.73 -7.30 -5.02
CA GLN A 290 -13.35 -7.54 -4.58
C GLN A 290 -12.71 -6.24 -4.12
N PHE A 291 -11.69 -6.31 -3.25
CA PHE A 291 -10.98 -5.11 -2.77
C PHE A 291 -10.41 -4.28 -3.93
N VAL A 292 -9.95 -4.94 -4.98
CA VAL A 292 -9.41 -4.31 -6.20
C VAL A 292 -10.47 -3.71 -7.13
N THR A 293 -11.76 -3.95 -6.89
CA THR A 293 -12.83 -3.47 -7.77
C THR A 293 -13.17 -2.01 -7.46
N THR A 294 -13.06 -1.17 -8.49
CA THR A 294 -13.35 0.27 -8.45
C THR A 294 -14.69 0.58 -9.11
N THR A 295 -15.56 1.29 -8.42
CA THR A 295 -16.86 1.75 -8.94
C THR A 295 -17.11 3.19 -8.51
N MET A 296 -18.22 3.79 -8.93
CA MET A 296 -18.59 5.15 -8.51
C MET A 296 -18.94 5.22 -7.02
N GLU A 297 -19.35 4.10 -6.44
CA GLU A 297 -19.68 3.92 -5.02
C GLU A 297 -18.42 3.58 -4.21
N SER A 298 -17.52 2.77 -4.80
CA SER A 298 -16.28 2.32 -4.16
C SER A 298 -15.04 2.97 -4.77
N LEU A 299 -14.68 4.14 -4.25
CA LEU A 299 -13.65 5.03 -4.80
C LEU A 299 -12.28 4.95 -4.11
N GLY A 300 -12.05 3.99 -3.21
CA GLY A 300 -10.80 3.90 -2.43
C GLY A 300 -9.52 3.74 -3.25
N PHE A 301 -9.63 3.24 -4.49
CA PHE A 301 -8.53 3.21 -5.47
C PHE A 301 -8.74 4.19 -6.64
N SER A 302 -9.62 5.18 -6.53
CA SER A 302 -10.13 5.99 -7.65
C SER A 302 -10.84 5.14 -8.71
N ILE A 303 -11.26 5.76 -9.82
CA ILE A 303 -11.93 5.09 -10.95
C ILE A 303 -11.32 5.52 -12.30
N GLY A 304 -11.58 4.72 -13.35
CA GLY A 304 -11.25 5.03 -14.74
C GLY A 304 -9.80 4.76 -15.10
N SER A 305 -9.29 5.45 -16.13
CA SER A 305 -7.90 5.35 -16.61
C SER A 305 -6.85 5.74 -15.56
N HIS A 306 -7.27 6.42 -14.51
CA HIS A 306 -6.44 6.85 -13.39
C HIS A 306 -6.76 6.10 -12.08
N ALA A 307 -7.46 4.97 -12.17
CA ALA A 307 -7.55 4.04 -11.05
C ALA A 307 -6.13 3.60 -10.61
N CYS A 308 -5.94 3.38 -9.32
CA CYS A 308 -4.65 3.04 -8.75
C CYS A 308 -4.04 1.83 -9.48
N PRO A 309 -2.86 1.98 -10.11
CA PRO A 309 -2.21 0.88 -10.82
C PRO A 309 -1.71 -0.19 -9.83
N GLY A 310 -1.39 0.21 -8.61
CA GLY A 310 -0.89 -0.68 -7.55
C GLY A 310 -1.97 -1.46 -6.79
N ARG A 311 -3.26 -1.36 -7.14
CA ARG A 311 -4.36 -1.95 -6.33
C ARG A 311 -4.26 -3.46 -6.15
N PHE A 312 -3.82 -4.19 -7.18
CA PHE A 312 -3.63 -5.64 -7.09
C PHE A 312 -2.47 -6.00 -6.17
N PHE A 313 -1.37 -5.25 -6.27
CA PHE A 313 -0.23 -5.41 -5.38
C PHE A 313 -0.60 -5.08 -3.92
N ALA A 314 -1.32 -3.98 -3.69
CA ALA A 314 -1.81 -3.60 -2.37
C ALA A 314 -2.74 -4.67 -1.79
N SER A 315 -3.64 -5.22 -2.59
CA SER A 315 -4.53 -6.32 -2.20
C SER A 315 -3.75 -7.55 -1.76
N SER A 316 -2.85 -8.05 -2.62
CA SER A 316 -2.07 -9.25 -2.30
C SER A 316 -1.21 -9.07 -1.06
N LYS A 317 -0.50 -7.93 -0.97
CA LYS A 317 0.34 -7.58 0.18
C LYS A 317 -0.50 -7.51 1.46
N THR A 318 -1.62 -6.79 1.47
CA THR A 318 -2.44 -6.62 2.68
C THR A 318 -3.02 -7.95 3.16
N LYS A 319 -3.44 -8.83 2.26
CA LYS A 319 -3.93 -10.18 2.60
C LYS A 319 -2.84 -11.05 3.22
N LEU A 320 -1.62 -11.01 2.68
CA LEU A 320 -0.48 -11.76 3.24
C LEU A 320 -0.08 -11.23 4.62
N LEU A 321 -0.03 -9.91 4.81
CA LEU A 321 0.22 -9.29 6.11
C LEU A 321 -0.86 -9.72 7.12
N LEU A 322 -2.13 -9.66 6.73
CA LEU A 322 -3.25 -10.07 7.57
C LEU A 322 -3.13 -11.53 7.97
N ASN A 323 -2.89 -12.41 7.00
CA ASN A 323 -2.75 -13.83 7.24
C ASN A 323 -1.60 -14.14 8.19
N HIS A 324 -0.43 -13.54 7.96
CA HIS A 324 0.69 -13.75 8.84
C HIS A 324 0.38 -13.33 10.28
N VAL A 325 -0.23 -12.16 10.49
CA VAL A 325 -0.61 -11.67 11.82
C VAL A 325 -1.62 -12.59 12.49
N LEU A 326 -2.70 -12.98 11.78
CA LEU A 326 -3.76 -13.82 12.35
C LEU A 326 -3.26 -15.22 12.72
N GLN A 327 -2.37 -15.81 11.94
CA GLN A 327 -1.83 -17.14 12.21
C GLN A 327 -0.80 -17.14 13.35
N ASN A 328 -0.01 -16.06 13.50
CA ASN A 328 1.18 -16.09 14.34
C ASN A 328 1.11 -15.22 15.59
N TYR A 329 0.23 -14.22 15.64
CA TYR A 329 0.20 -13.24 16.72
C TYR A 329 -1.16 -13.12 17.37
N GLU A 330 -1.15 -12.93 18.68
CA GLU A 330 -2.26 -12.32 19.39
C GLU A 330 -1.95 -10.83 19.59
N PHE A 331 -2.97 -10.00 19.47
CA PHE A 331 -2.82 -8.56 19.57
C PHE A 331 -4.04 -7.94 20.25
N GLU A 332 -3.79 -6.95 21.07
CA GLU A 332 -4.84 -6.15 21.73
C GLU A 332 -4.45 -4.69 21.74
N ARG A 333 -5.46 -3.81 21.73
CA ARG A 333 -5.22 -2.38 21.75
C ARG A 333 -4.98 -1.89 23.18
N VAL A 334 -3.91 -1.14 23.37
CA VAL A 334 -3.52 -0.61 24.69
C VAL A 334 -4.20 0.73 24.99
N ASP A 335 -4.43 1.55 23.96
CA ASP A 335 -5.00 2.88 24.11
C ASP A 335 -6.51 2.95 23.80
N THR A 336 -7.21 3.89 24.42
CA THR A 336 -8.61 4.24 24.13
C THR A 336 -8.74 5.38 23.11
N GLY A 337 -7.65 5.70 22.39
CA GLY A 337 -7.59 6.85 21.49
C GLY A 337 -8.49 6.71 20.25
N LYS A 338 -8.56 7.77 19.45
CA LYS A 338 -9.18 7.67 18.12
C LYS A 338 -8.31 6.81 17.20
N ASN A 339 -8.92 6.09 16.26
CA ASN A 339 -8.20 5.28 15.26
C ASN A 339 -7.42 6.18 14.28
N ALA A 340 -7.98 7.34 13.95
CA ALA A 340 -7.42 8.26 12.97
C ALA A 340 -7.37 9.70 13.49
N THR A 341 -6.40 10.44 12.97
CA THR A 341 -6.17 11.87 13.22
C THR A 341 -6.23 12.60 11.88
N PRO A 342 -6.90 13.76 11.78
CA PRO A 342 -6.88 14.55 10.56
C PRO A 342 -5.48 15.10 10.29
N LEU A 343 -5.02 14.97 9.05
CA LEU A 343 -3.81 15.58 8.52
C LEU A 343 -4.21 16.39 7.28
N PHE A 344 -4.59 17.65 7.49
CA PHE A 344 -5.11 18.53 6.44
C PHE A 344 -6.39 17.96 5.79
N VAL A 345 -6.35 17.57 4.50
CA VAL A 345 -7.49 16.95 3.79
C VAL A 345 -7.47 15.42 3.86
N GLU A 346 -6.44 14.85 4.48
CA GLU A 346 -6.24 13.42 4.66
C GLU A 346 -6.58 13.01 6.10
N TYR A 347 -6.84 11.73 6.28
CA TYR A 347 -6.88 11.09 7.59
C TYR A 347 -5.72 10.11 7.66
N ILE A 348 -4.95 10.16 8.75
CA ILE A 348 -3.91 9.18 9.01
C ILE A 348 -4.27 8.39 10.26
N THR A 349 -3.87 7.13 10.34
CA THR A 349 -3.91 6.37 11.59
C THR A 349 -3.24 7.19 12.68
N ASN A 350 -3.83 7.18 13.88
CA ASN A 350 -3.26 7.84 15.04
C ASN A 350 -1.80 7.39 15.25
N PRO A 351 -0.81 8.29 15.11
CA PRO A 351 0.60 7.93 15.23
C PRO A 351 1.00 7.45 16.63
N LYS A 352 0.15 7.69 17.64
CA LYS A 352 0.34 7.24 19.03
C LYS A 352 -0.41 5.95 19.35
N ALA A 353 -1.07 5.33 18.37
CA ALA A 353 -1.77 4.07 18.59
C ALA A 353 -0.77 2.97 18.94
N LYS A 354 -1.05 2.25 20.01
CA LYS A 354 -0.20 1.16 20.51
C LYS A 354 -0.97 -0.14 20.58
N LEU A 355 -0.31 -1.22 20.19
CA LEU A 355 -0.80 -2.58 20.41
C LEU A 355 0.12 -3.27 21.42
N ARG A 356 -0.48 -4.15 22.23
CA ARG A 356 0.23 -5.23 22.88
C ARG A 356 0.17 -6.42 21.95
N VAL A 357 1.31 -7.07 21.73
CA VAL A 357 1.41 -8.26 20.88
C VAL A 357 2.17 -9.38 21.59
N ARG A 358 1.86 -10.62 21.24
CA ARG A 358 2.66 -11.80 21.58
C ARG A 358 2.56 -12.85 20.48
N ARG A 359 3.59 -13.68 20.35
CA ARG A 359 3.58 -14.85 19.47
C ARG A 359 2.61 -15.91 20.03
N LYS A 360 1.76 -16.46 19.16
CA LYS A 360 0.91 -17.62 19.48
C LYS A 360 1.76 -18.85 19.77
N THR A 361 1.38 -19.60 20.80
CA THR A 361 1.95 -20.92 21.04
C THR A 361 1.28 -21.88 20.08
N ILE A 362 1.98 -22.27 19.00
CA ILE A 362 1.49 -23.30 18.09
C ILE A 362 1.45 -24.60 18.90
N SER A 363 0.26 -25.05 19.27
CA SER A 363 0.10 -26.38 19.86
C SER A 363 0.47 -27.41 18.77
N PRO A 364 1.33 -28.40 19.08
CA PRO A 364 1.83 -29.37 18.10
C PRO A 364 0.77 -30.11 17.29
#